data_AF-A0AAQ2I1E5-F1
#
_entry.id   AF-A0AAQ2I1E5-F1
#
_cell.length_a   1.000
_cell.length_b   1.000
_cell.length_c   1.000
_cell.angle_alpha   90.00
_cell.angle_beta   90.00
_cell.angle_gamma   90.00
#
_symmetry.space_group_name_H-M   'P 1'
#
loop_
_entity.id
_entity.type
_entity.pdbx_description
1 polymer ?
#
loop_
_entity_poly.entity_id
_entity_poly.type
_entity_poly.pdbx_seq_one_letter_code
_entity_poly.pdbx_strand_id
1 'polypeptide(L)' 'MTRRVILELDLNENDFDALTLLVADPQSVARTIAPDDPRVRSRVTDLLVQIGEAVERIPATVAQ' A
#
# COMPACT_ATOMS: atom_id res chain seq x y z
N MET A 1 -14.93 -14.60 -2.96
CA MET A 1 -15.24 -14.23 -1.57
C MET A 1 -14.34 -13.06 -1.19
N THR A 2 -14.89 -12.02 -0.55
CA THR A 2 -14.14 -10.84 -0.11
C THR A 2 -14.07 -10.85 1.42
N ARG A 3 -12.90 -10.52 1.97
CA ARG A 3 -12.71 -10.37 3.43
C ARG A 3 -12.24 -8.94 3.69
N ARG A 4 -12.80 -8.29 4.70
CA ARG A 4 -12.31 -7.00 5.19
C ARG A 4 -11.25 -7.26 6.24
N VAL A 5 -10.10 -6.63 6.09
CA VAL A 5 -9.00 -6.61 7.07
C VAL A 5 -8.83 -5.15 7.52
N ILE A 6 -8.59 -4.95 8.81
CA ILE A 6 -8.19 -3.65 9.37
C ILE A 6 -6.73 -3.78 9.76
N LEU A 7 -5.91 -2.84 9.32
CA LEU A 7 -4.49 -2.74 9.67
C LEU A 7 -4.33 -1.49 10.53
N GLU A 8 -3.83 -1.68 11.75
CA GLU A 8 -3.41 -0.60 12.64
C GLU A 8 -1.89 -0.64 12.67
N LEU A 9 -1.26 0.48 12.32
CA LEU A 9 0.18 0.61 12.20
C LEU A 9 0.63 1.82 13.03
N ASP A 10 1.54 1.59 13.98
CA ASP A 10 2.26 2.66 14.67
C ASP A 10 3.51 2.99 13.85
N LEU A 11 3.44 4.08 13.08
CA LEU A 11 4.50 4.50 12.17
C LEU A 11 5.17 5.77 12.71
N ASN A 12 6.50 5.79 12.73
CA ASN A 12 7.23 7.06 12.81
C ASN A 12 7.30 7.72 11.43
N GLU A 13 7.87 8.93 11.35
CA GLU A 13 7.98 9.69 10.10
C GLU A 13 8.71 8.90 8.98
N ASN A 14 9.81 8.22 9.30
CA ASN A 14 10.57 7.44 8.31
C ASN A 14 9.76 6.24 7.80
N ASP A 15 9.00 5.58 8.69
CA ASP A 15 8.16 4.45 8.30
C ASP A 15 6.95 4.92 7.47
N PHE A 16 6.42 6.11 7.75
CA PHE A 16 5.36 6.72 6.97
C PHE A 16 5.83 7.14 5.57
N ASP A 17 7.04 7.71 5.47
CA ASP A 17 7.69 8.01 4.18
C ASP A 17 7.93 6.72 3.39
N ALA A 18 8.42 5.66 4.04
CA ALA A 18 8.61 4.36 3.42
C ALA A 18 7.30 3.76 2.91
N LEU A 19 6.21 3.87 3.69
CA LEU A 19 4.88 3.45 3.28
C LEU A 19 4.38 4.26 2.07
N THR A 20 4.59 5.58 2.08
CA THR A 20 4.25 6.47 0.96
C THR A 20 4.98 6.07 -0.31
N LEU A 21 6.28 5.76 -0.22
CA LEU A 21 7.08 5.29 -1.35
C LEU A 21 6.62 3.91 -1.85
N LEU A 22 6.27 2.99 -0.94
CA LEU A 22 5.79 1.65 -1.27
C LEU A 22 4.51 1.70 -2.13
N VAL A 23 3.60 2.63 -1.83
CA VAL A 23 2.31 2.75 -2.53
C VAL A 23 2.35 3.70 -3.74
N ALA A 24 3.45 4.45 -3.94
CA ALA A 24 3.59 5.42 -5.03
C ALA A 24 3.64 4.78 -6.43
N ASP A 25 4.28 3.61 -6.56
CA ASP A 25 4.30 2.83 -7.81
C ASP A 25 3.93 1.35 -7.55
N PRO A 26 2.63 1.06 -7.40
CA PRO A 26 2.17 -0.29 -7.08
C PRO A 26 2.44 -1.28 -8.21
N GLN A 27 2.57 -0.81 -9.46
CA GLN A 27 2.84 -1.67 -10.61
C GLN A 27 4.28 -2.18 -10.59
N SER A 28 5.25 -1.32 -10.25
CA SER A 28 6.64 -1.71 -10.10
C SER A 28 6.83 -2.73 -8.98
N VAL A 29 6.18 -2.53 -7.84
CA VAL A 29 6.19 -3.48 -6.71
C VAL A 29 5.58 -4.83 -7.13
N ALA A 30 4.43 -4.80 -7.81
CA ALA A 30 3.77 -6.00 -8.30
C ALA A 30 4.64 -6.79 -9.29
N ARG A 31 5.32 -6.11 -10.23
CA ARG A 31 6.27 -6.74 -11.17
C ARG A 31 7.45 -7.40 -10.46
N THR A 32 7.91 -6.82 -9.37
CA THR A 32 8.99 -7.38 -8.55
C THR A 32 8.54 -8.65 -7.81
N ILE A 33 7.33 -8.65 -7.24
CA ILE A 33 6.80 -9.80 -6.47
C ILE A 33 6.41 -10.97 -7.39
N ALA A 34 5.84 -10.69 -8.55
CA ALA A 34 5.31 -11.69 -9.46
C ALA A 34 5.71 -11.39 -10.93
N PRO A 35 6.98 -11.61 -11.29
CA PRO A 35 7.47 -11.29 -12.64
C PRO A 35 6.75 -12.09 -13.73
N ASP A 36 6.38 -13.35 -13.45
CA ASP A 36 5.80 -14.27 -14.44
C ASP A 36 4.30 -14.54 -14.25
N ASP A 37 3.70 -14.06 -13.15
CA ASP A 37 2.26 -14.29 -12.87
C ASP A 37 1.45 -12.97 -12.99
N PRO A 38 0.80 -12.72 -14.14
CA PRO A 38 -0.01 -11.52 -14.35
C PRO A 38 -1.23 -11.43 -13.42
N ARG A 39 -1.75 -12.57 -12.94
CA ARG A 39 -2.92 -12.58 -12.03
C ARG A 39 -2.50 -12.15 -10.65
N VAL A 40 -1.35 -12.63 -10.17
CA VAL A 40 -0.79 -12.17 -8.89
C VAL A 40 -0.41 -10.70 -8.97
N ARG A 41 0.19 -10.23 -10.08
CA ARG A 41 0.47 -8.80 -10.27
C ARG A 41 -0.77 -7.93 -10.11
N SER A 42 -1.86 -8.27 -10.82
CA SER A 42 -3.12 -7.51 -10.70
C SER A 42 -3.58 -7.43 -9.26
N ARG A 43 -3.58 -8.55 -8.53
CA ARG A 43 -4.01 -8.59 -7.13
C ARG A 43 -3.12 -7.76 -6.20
N VAL A 44 -1.81 -7.78 -6.42
CA VAL A 44 -0.86 -6.97 -5.64
C VAL A 44 -1.07 -5.49 -5.91
N THR A 45 -1.22 -5.10 -7.19
CA THR A 45 -1.53 -3.72 -7.55
C THR A 45 -2.82 -3.25 -6.89
N ASP A 46 -3.90 -4.04 -6.99
CA ASP A 46 -5.20 -3.69 -6.40
C ASP A 46 -5.14 -3.56 -4.87
N LEU A 47 -4.30 -4.36 -4.21
CA LEU A 47 -4.07 -4.27 -2.77
C LEU A 47 -3.30 -3.00 -2.41
N LEU A 48 -2.20 -2.70 -3.11
CA LEU A 48 -1.38 -1.52 -2.84
C LEU A 48 -2.13 -0.22 -3.14
N VAL A 49 -3.00 -0.20 -4.15
CA VAL A 49 -3.92 0.94 -4.40
C VAL A 49 -4.87 1.15 -3.22
N GLN A 50 -5.48 0.08 -2.69
CA GLN A 50 -6.33 0.19 -1.50
C GLN A 50 -5.57 0.70 -0.26
N ILE A 51 -4.31 0.29 -0.09
CA ILE A 51 -3.45 0.80 0.99
C ILE A 51 -3.14 2.28 0.74
N GLY A 52 -2.77 2.67 -0.49
CA GLY A 52 -2.52 4.06 -0.85
C GLY A 52 -3.72 4.98 -0.61
N GLU A 53 -4.91 4.55 -1.02
CA GLU A 53 -6.16 5.28 -0.73
C GLU A 53 -6.43 5.44 0.78
N ALA A 54 -6.03 4.46 1.60
CA ALA A 54 -6.14 4.56 3.05
C ALA A 54 -5.10 5.53 3.64
N VAL A 55 -3.89 5.55 3.09
CA VAL A 55 -2.79 6.45 3.50
C VAL A 55 -3.11 7.91 3.14
N GLU A 56 -3.59 8.18 1.93
CA GLU A 56 -3.98 9.54 1.49
C GLU A 56 -5.13 10.14 2.29
N ARG A 57 -5.96 9.30 2.90
CA ARG A 57 -7.06 9.74 3.79
C ARG A 57 -6.60 10.12 5.19
N ILE A 58 -5.32 9.93 5.55
CA ILE A 58 -4.79 10.38 6.83
C ILE A 58 -4.49 11.88 6.70
N PRO A 59 -5.29 12.77 7.31
CA PRO A 59 -4.99 14.19 7.27
C PRO A 59 -3.69 14.45 8.04
N ALA A 60 -2.84 15.34 7.51
CA ALA A 60 -1.55 15.74 8.08
C ALA A 60 -1.60 16.22 9.55
N THR A 61 -2.81 16.38 10.11
CA THR A 61 -3.08 16.84 11.47
C THR A 61 -2.85 15.80 12.56
N VAL A 62 -2.62 14.51 12.24
CA VAL A 62 -2.40 13.45 13.25
C VAL A 62 -0.91 13.29 13.65
N ALA A 63 -0.01 14.06 13.04
CA ALA A 63 1.42 14.03 13.31
C ALA A 63 1.89 15.07 14.37
N GLN A 64 1.02 15.54 15.26
CA GLN A 64 1.37 16.47 16.36
C GLN A 64 1.09 15.89 17.74
#